data_AF-A0AAQ1YKL6-F1
#
_entry.id   AF-A0AAQ1YKL6-F1
#
_cell.length_a   1.000
_cell.length_b   1.000
_cell.length_c   1.000
_cell.angle_alpha   90.00
_cell.angle_beta   90.00
_cell.angle_gamma   90.00
#
_symmetry.space_group_name_H-M   'P 1'
#
loop_
_entity.id
_entity.type
_entity.pdbx_description
1 polymer ?
#
loop_
_entity_poly.entity_id
_entity_poly.type
_entity_poly.pdbx_seq_one_letter_code
_entity_poly.pdbx_strand_id
1 'polypeptide(L)'
;MEKKLYIGAHSRGTLTLSNALKVLNTEDNLAKKLLSGTTIKMVGPAANVTRADGYLSQLQTGKERTTSDGSIRIENHASDPVGILGGNPATTSENNLNKSWLQRTADMFSDERLSVHNCHGLGQRQCITDGYRTGGDLKMGNERTIFELNKAKEK
;
A
#
# COMPACT_ATOMS: atom_id res chain seq x y z
N MET A 1 -5.66 13.48 23.97
CA MET A 1 -5.67 12.69 22.72
C MET A 1 -4.77 11.48 22.93
N GLU A 2 -5.34 10.28 22.87
CA GLU A 2 -4.57 9.05 22.92
C GLU A 2 -3.79 8.89 21.61
N LYS A 3 -2.46 8.76 21.67
CA LYS A 3 -1.63 8.60 20.47
C LYS A 3 -1.78 7.16 19.96
N LYS A 4 -2.50 7.00 18.86
CA LYS A 4 -2.65 5.70 18.18
C LYS A 4 -1.42 5.41 17.31
N LEU A 5 -1.04 4.14 17.19
CA LEU A 5 0.10 3.69 16.39
C LEU A 5 -0.20 3.82 14.90
N TYR A 6 0.71 4.42 14.14
CA TYR A 6 0.69 4.45 12.68
C TYR A 6 1.92 3.74 12.13
N ILE A 7 1.73 2.82 11.18
CA ILE A 7 2.82 2.09 10.52
C ILE A 7 2.70 2.29 9.01
N GLY A 8 3.74 2.88 8.42
CA GLY A 8 3.92 2.98 6.98
C GLY A 8 4.96 1.96 6.49
N ALA A 9 4.68 1.28 5.39
CA ALA A 9 5.61 0.35 4.76
C ALA A 9 5.62 0.54 3.24
N HIS A 10 6.80 0.42 2.64
CA HIS A 10 7.02 0.53 1.19
C HIS A 10 7.72 -0.71 0.64
N SER A 11 7.36 -1.12 -0.58
CA SER A 11 8.04 -2.20 -1.31
C SER A 11 8.15 -3.49 -0.47
N ARG A 12 9.35 -4.05 -0.31
CA ARG A 12 9.61 -5.23 0.53
C ARG A 12 9.35 -5.00 2.02
N GLY A 13 9.34 -3.75 2.50
CA GLY A 13 8.91 -3.45 3.87
C GLY A 13 7.48 -3.92 4.16
N THR A 14 6.62 -4.00 3.13
CA THR A 14 5.26 -4.54 3.30
C THR A 14 5.26 -6.05 3.55
N LEU A 15 6.27 -6.79 3.07
CA LEU A 15 6.44 -8.22 3.37
C LEU A 15 6.82 -8.43 4.83
N THR A 16 7.76 -7.62 5.33
CA THR A 16 8.13 -7.64 6.76
C THR A 16 6.91 -7.38 7.63
N LEU A 17 6.12 -6.36 7.29
CA LEU A 17 4.89 -6.04 8.03
C LEU A 17 3.83 -7.14 7.94
N SER A 18 3.61 -7.71 6.75
CA SER A 18 2.68 -8.83 6.56
C SER A 18 3.09 -10.07 7.37
N ASN A 19 4.39 -10.39 7.41
CA ASN A 19 4.93 -11.48 8.21
C ASN A 19 4.77 -11.21 9.71
N ALA A 20 5.01 -9.98 10.17
CA ALA A 20 4.78 -9.59 11.55
C ALA A 20 3.30 -9.75 11.95
N LEU A 21 2.37 -9.27 11.12
CA LEU A 21 0.93 -9.45 11.35
C LEU A 21 0.56 -10.94 11.43
N LYS A 22 1.10 -11.76 10.53
CA LYS A 22 0.88 -13.22 10.55
C LYS A 22 1.36 -13.86 11.85
N VAL A 23 2.57 -13.52 12.31
CA VAL A 23 3.16 -14.08 13.55
C VAL A 23 2.39 -13.62 14.79
N LEU A 24 1.92 -12.37 14.80
CA LEU A 24 1.14 -11.82 15.90
C LEU A 24 -0.27 -12.42 16.00
N ASN A 25 -0.78 -13.06 14.95
CA ASN A 25 -2.16 -13.55 14.83
C ASN A 25 -2.43 -14.84 15.64
N THR A 26 -2.15 -14.80 16.93
CA THR A 26 -2.37 -15.87 17.93
C THR A 26 -3.65 -15.63 18.71
N GLU A 27 -4.31 -16.69 19.20
CA GLU A 27 -5.59 -16.59 19.93
C GLU A 27 -5.55 -15.57 21.07
N ASP A 28 -4.48 -15.58 21.87
CA ASP A 28 -4.26 -14.62 22.97
C ASP A 28 -4.24 -13.16 22.50
N ASN A 29 -3.58 -12.88 21.38
CA ASN A 29 -3.48 -11.53 20.83
C ASN A 29 -4.79 -11.07 20.19
N LEU A 30 -5.55 -12.01 19.60
CA LEU A 30 -6.90 -11.75 19.09
C LEU A 30 -7.86 -11.39 20.22
N ALA A 31 -7.85 -12.16 21.32
CA ALA A 31 -8.68 -11.90 22.49
C ALA A 31 -8.39 -10.52 23.11
N LYS A 32 -7.11 -10.11 23.12
CA LYS A 32 -6.67 -8.79 23.60
C LYS A 32 -6.90 -7.66 22.60
N LYS A 33 -7.28 -7.97 21.35
CA LYS A 33 -7.34 -6.99 20.25
C LYS A 33 -6.05 -6.17 20.17
N LEU A 34 -4.92 -6.88 20.17
CA LEU A 34 -3.58 -6.31 20.38
C LEU A 34 -3.30 -5.04 19.56
N LEU A 35 -3.81 -4.97 18.33
CA LEU A 35 -3.56 -3.85 17.42
C LEU A 35 -4.75 -2.88 17.30
N SER A 36 -5.69 -2.90 18.24
CA SER A 36 -6.85 -2.00 18.22
C SER A 36 -6.42 -0.53 18.05
N GLY A 37 -7.06 0.17 17.12
CA GLY A 37 -6.73 1.56 16.78
C GLY A 37 -5.45 1.78 15.96
N THR A 38 -4.68 0.73 15.64
CA THR A 38 -3.49 0.85 14.78
C THR A 38 -3.89 1.16 13.35
N THR A 39 -3.24 2.13 12.71
CA THR A 39 -3.41 2.44 11.29
C THR A 39 -2.22 1.93 10.50
N ILE A 40 -2.47 1.24 9.38
CA ILE A 40 -1.43 0.74 8.50
C ILE A 40 -1.61 1.29 7.08
N LYS A 41 -0.51 1.78 6.49
CA LYS A 41 -0.42 2.14 5.08
C LYS A 41 0.67 1.32 4.38
N MET A 42 0.33 0.73 3.24
CA MET A 42 1.26 -0.01 2.38
C MET A 42 1.35 0.63 1.00
N VAL A 43 2.57 0.94 0.56
CA VAL A 43 2.86 1.64 -0.70
C VAL A 43 3.71 0.77 -1.60
N GLY A 44 3.34 0.65 -2.89
CA GLY A 44 4.01 -0.26 -3.84
C GLY A 44 4.23 -1.66 -3.25
N PRO A 45 3.19 -2.30 -2.67
CA PRO A 45 3.38 -3.47 -1.81
C PRO A 45 3.88 -4.68 -2.57
N ALA A 46 4.96 -5.29 -2.07
CA ALA A 46 5.39 -6.62 -2.49
C ALA A 46 4.60 -7.76 -1.81
N ALA A 47 3.85 -7.44 -0.76
CA ALA A 47 3.00 -8.39 -0.05
C ALA A 47 1.59 -8.46 -0.64
N ASN A 48 0.89 -9.57 -0.44
CA ASN A 48 -0.55 -9.62 -0.68
C ASN A 48 -1.29 -8.83 0.41
N VAL A 49 -1.76 -7.62 0.08
CA VAL A 49 -2.35 -6.70 1.05
C VAL A 49 -3.69 -7.20 1.57
N THR A 50 -4.49 -7.88 0.74
CA THR A 50 -5.76 -8.48 1.17
C THR A 50 -5.55 -9.48 2.30
N ARG A 51 -4.54 -10.35 2.16
CA ARG A 51 -4.19 -11.32 3.21
C ARG A 51 -3.66 -10.64 4.47
N ALA A 52 -2.79 -9.64 4.31
CA ALA A 52 -2.27 -8.88 5.44
C ALA A 52 -3.41 -8.17 6.21
N ASP A 53 -4.41 -7.68 5.48
CA ASP A 53 -5.56 -6.98 6.03
C ASP A 53 -6.48 -7.88 6.86
N GLY A 54 -6.64 -9.15 6.46
CA GLY A 54 -7.34 -10.16 7.28
C GLY A 54 -6.68 -10.37 8.64
N TYR A 55 -5.35 -10.50 8.68
CA TYR A 55 -4.61 -10.59 9.95
C TYR A 55 -4.80 -9.33 10.80
N LEU A 56 -4.68 -8.14 10.19
CA LEU A 56 -4.90 -6.88 10.90
C LEU A 56 -6.34 -6.79 11.45
N SER A 57 -7.33 -7.25 10.68
CA SER A 57 -8.73 -7.27 11.10
C SER A 57 -8.94 -8.04 12.39
N GLN A 58 -8.42 -9.27 12.41
CA GLN A 58 -8.52 -10.14 13.55
C GLN A 58 -7.77 -9.50 14.74
N LEU A 59 -6.58 -8.98 14.53
CA LEU A 59 -5.78 -8.32 15.57
C LEU A 59 -6.40 -7.01 16.12
N GLN A 60 -7.23 -6.33 15.34
CA GLN A 60 -7.92 -5.10 15.76
C GLN A 60 -9.25 -5.36 16.47
N THR A 61 -9.97 -6.41 16.06
CA THR A 61 -11.39 -6.60 16.43
C THR A 61 -11.68 -7.93 17.13
N GLY A 62 -10.74 -8.88 17.07
CA GLY A 62 -10.90 -10.28 17.47
C GLY A 62 -11.57 -11.15 16.41
N LYS A 63 -11.94 -10.61 15.24
CA LYS A 63 -12.62 -11.33 14.16
C LYS A 63 -12.40 -10.67 12.79
N GLU A 64 -12.98 -11.24 11.75
CA GLU A 64 -13.03 -10.58 10.43
C GLU A 64 -13.96 -9.36 10.47
N ARG A 65 -13.50 -8.26 9.85
CA ARG A 65 -14.20 -6.98 9.80
C ARG A 65 -15.23 -7.02 8.68
N THR A 66 -16.29 -6.24 8.85
CA THR A 66 -17.38 -6.12 7.89
C THR A 66 -17.47 -4.74 7.26
N THR A 67 -16.64 -3.80 7.70
CA THR A 67 -16.55 -2.43 7.20
C THR A 67 -15.10 -2.09 6.83
N SER A 68 -14.88 -0.98 6.12
CA SER A 68 -13.53 -0.52 5.76
C SER A 68 -12.75 0.11 6.93
N ASP A 69 -13.39 0.31 8.09
CA ASP A 69 -12.74 0.95 9.23
C ASP A 69 -11.55 0.12 9.74
N GLY A 70 -10.41 0.79 9.93
CA GLY A 70 -9.14 0.16 10.30
C GLY A 70 -8.49 -0.72 9.22
N SER A 71 -9.06 -0.86 8.01
CA SER A 71 -8.47 -1.62 6.91
C SER A 71 -7.17 -0.98 6.40
N ILE A 72 -6.24 -1.80 5.94
CA ILE A 72 -4.98 -1.35 5.37
C ILE A 72 -5.24 -0.41 4.20
N ARG A 73 -4.61 0.76 4.27
CA ARG A 73 -4.64 1.77 3.21
C ARG A 73 -3.55 1.42 2.21
N ILE A 74 -3.90 1.22 0.95
CA ILE A 74 -2.99 0.84 -0.11
C ILE A 74 -2.82 1.99 -1.10
N GLU A 75 -1.58 2.21 -1.53
CA GLU A 75 -1.24 3.05 -2.67
C GLU A 75 -0.41 2.21 -3.65
N ASN A 76 -0.92 2.00 -4.85
CA ASN A 76 -0.31 1.11 -5.83
C ASN A 76 -0.57 1.57 -7.26
N HIS A 77 0.40 1.37 -8.16
CA HIS A 77 0.32 1.80 -9.55
C HIS A 77 -0.04 0.65 -10.48
N ALA A 78 -0.86 0.93 -11.50
CA ALA A 78 -1.26 -0.06 -12.50
C ALA A 78 -0.10 -0.64 -13.34
N SER A 79 1.06 0.01 -13.30
CA SER A 79 2.27 -0.43 -14.01
C SER A 79 3.44 -0.72 -13.07
N ASP A 80 3.19 -0.82 -11.75
CA ASP A 80 4.21 -1.28 -10.81
C ASP A 80 4.24 -2.82 -10.81
N PRO A 81 5.29 -3.46 -11.37
CA PRO A 81 5.36 -4.91 -11.44
C PRO A 81 5.44 -5.56 -10.06
N VAL A 82 5.97 -4.88 -9.03
CA VAL A 82 6.03 -5.43 -7.67
C VAL A 82 4.61 -5.56 -7.09
N GLY A 83 3.81 -4.51 -7.25
CA GLY A 83 2.40 -4.51 -6.85
C GLY A 83 1.57 -5.56 -7.60
N ILE A 84 1.82 -5.72 -8.89
CA ILE A 84 1.18 -6.73 -9.75
C ILE A 84 1.54 -8.15 -9.30
N LEU A 85 2.83 -8.42 -9.06
CA LEU A 85 3.30 -9.73 -8.57
C LEU A 85 2.73 -10.07 -7.19
N GLY A 86 2.53 -9.07 -6.33
CA GLY A 86 1.83 -9.22 -5.05
C GLY A 86 0.31 -9.46 -5.17
N GLY A 87 -0.25 -9.38 -6.39
CA GLY A 87 -1.68 -9.55 -6.66
C GLY A 87 -2.53 -8.35 -6.23
N ASN A 88 -1.91 -7.19 -6.05
CA ASN A 88 -2.58 -6.03 -5.46
C ASN A 88 -3.31 -5.19 -6.51
N PRO A 89 -4.52 -4.69 -6.20
CA PRO A 89 -5.20 -3.73 -7.06
C PRO A 89 -4.40 -2.45 -7.20
N ALA A 90 -4.51 -1.80 -8.36
CA ALA A 90 -4.01 -0.46 -8.56
C ALA A 90 -4.97 0.57 -7.96
N THR A 91 -4.43 1.66 -7.44
CA THR A 91 -5.20 2.82 -6.98
C THR A 91 -4.98 4.05 -7.85
N THR A 92 -3.97 4.01 -8.73
CA THR A 92 -3.69 5.04 -9.72
C THR A 92 -3.03 4.45 -10.98
N SER A 93 -3.06 5.22 -12.05
CA SER A 93 -2.40 4.96 -13.33
C SER A 93 -1.76 6.24 -13.90
N GLU A 94 -1.40 7.18 -13.04
CA GLU A 94 -0.84 8.48 -13.42
C GLU A 94 0.41 8.34 -14.30
N ASN A 95 0.43 9.07 -15.41
CA ASN A 95 1.52 9.04 -16.38
C ASN A 95 1.62 10.40 -17.10
N ASN A 96 2.10 11.42 -16.40
CA ASN A 96 1.95 12.81 -16.84
C ASN A 96 2.83 13.18 -18.03
N LEU A 97 3.89 12.43 -18.28
CA LEU A 97 4.74 12.58 -19.47
C LEU A 97 4.41 11.58 -20.57
N ASN A 98 3.28 10.87 -20.48
CA ASN A 98 2.85 9.85 -21.44
C ASN A 98 3.96 8.83 -21.76
N LYS A 99 4.74 8.44 -20.74
CA LYS A 99 5.84 7.49 -20.90
C LYS A 99 5.32 6.15 -21.41
N SER A 100 6.00 5.61 -22.42
CA SER A 100 5.69 4.27 -22.93
C SER A 100 5.95 3.21 -21.85
N TRP A 101 5.39 2.01 -22.03
CA TRP A 101 5.69 0.88 -21.13
C TRP A 101 7.21 0.55 -21.09
N LEU A 102 7.90 0.68 -22.23
CA LEU A 102 9.35 0.46 -22.32
C LEU A 102 10.13 1.51 -21.50
N GLN A 103 9.76 2.79 -21.61
CA GLN A 103 10.40 3.86 -20.84
C GLN A 103 10.20 3.68 -19.33
N ARG A 104 8.97 3.31 -18.91
CA ARG A 104 8.67 3.07 -17.49
C ARG A 104 9.44 1.89 -16.93
N THR A 105 9.63 0.84 -17.74
CA THR A 105 10.44 -0.32 -17.37
C THR A 105 11.93 0.06 -17.29
N ALA A 106 12.46 0.83 -18.25
CA ALA A 106 13.84 1.30 -18.23
C ALA A 106 14.14 2.18 -16.99
N ASP A 107 13.22 3.06 -16.62
CA ASP A 107 13.35 3.90 -15.43
C ASP A 107 13.40 3.08 -14.13
N MET A 108 12.87 1.85 -14.09
CA MET A 108 13.00 0.96 -12.92
C MET A 108 14.42 0.43 -12.69
N PHE A 109 15.25 0.42 -13.74
CA PHE A 109 16.61 -0.09 -13.71
C PHE A 109 17.65 1.03 -13.88
N SER A 110 17.21 2.29 -13.83
CA SER A 110 18.09 3.45 -13.92
C SER A 110 18.46 3.95 -12.54
N ASP A 111 19.74 4.29 -12.34
CA ASP A 111 20.21 4.97 -11.14
C ASP A 111 19.97 6.50 -11.20
N GLU A 112 19.70 7.04 -12.40
CA GLU A 112 19.51 8.48 -12.65
C GLU A 112 18.04 8.93 -12.60
N ARG A 113 17.10 7.97 -12.62
CA ARG A 113 15.66 8.24 -12.68
C ARG A 113 14.91 7.43 -11.64
N LEU A 114 13.87 8.02 -11.08
CA LEU A 114 12.91 7.28 -10.28
C LEU A 114 11.88 6.60 -11.18
N SER A 115 11.19 5.61 -10.63
CA SER A 115 10.15 4.86 -11.33
C SER A 115 8.80 4.98 -10.63
N VAL A 116 7.75 4.46 -11.26
CA VAL A 116 6.43 4.30 -10.63
C VAL A 116 6.57 3.68 -9.22
N HIS A 117 7.43 2.68 -9.04
CA HIS A 117 7.57 1.97 -7.77
C HIS A 117 8.08 2.87 -6.63
N ASN A 118 9.01 3.78 -6.92
CA ASN A 118 9.65 4.63 -5.91
C ASN A 118 8.95 5.98 -5.75
N CYS A 119 8.10 6.36 -6.71
CA CYS A 119 7.43 7.66 -6.73
C CYS A 119 6.07 7.73 -6.04
N HIS A 120 5.55 6.58 -5.63
CA HIS A 120 4.35 6.51 -4.78
C HIS A 120 4.72 6.60 -3.29
N GLY A 121 3.79 7.14 -2.48
CA GLY A 121 4.01 7.45 -1.08
C GLY A 121 4.64 8.83 -0.88
N LEU A 122 5.91 8.88 -0.46
CA LEU A 122 6.61 10.12 -0.12
C LEU A 122 6.97 10.89 -1.40
N GLY A 123 6.31 12.03 -1.61
CA GLY A 123 6.50 12.88 -2.78
C GLY A 123 7.88 13.52 -2.84
N GLN A 124 8.81 12.87 -3.53
CA GLN A 124 10.07 13.49 -3.93
C GLN A 124 9.86 14.38 -5.15
N ARG A 125 10.55 15.53 -5.20
CA ARG A 125 10.44 16.46 -6.32
C ARG A 125 10.90 15.85 -7.64
N GLN A 126 11.85 14.92 -7.59
CA GLN A 126 12.34 14.17 -8.75
C GLN A 126 11.22 13.38 -9.45
N CYS A 127 10.19 12.93 -8.73
CA CYS A 127 9.04 12.24 -9.33
C CYS A 127 8.18 13.14 -10.22
N ILE A 128 8.23 14.46 -10.02
CA ILE A 128 7.59 15.42 -10.92
C ILE A 128 8.43 15.53 -12.20
N THR A 129 9.75 15.71 -12.06
CA THR A 129 10.69 15.75 -13.19
C THR A 129 10.61 14.49 -14.04
N ASP A 130 10.51 13.32 -13.40
CA ASP A 130 10.43 12.03 -14.07
C ASP A 130 9.00 11.69 -14.55
N GLY A 131 8.03 12.58 -14.35
CA GLY A 131 6.68 12.44 -14.92
C GLY A 131 5.75 11.46 -14.22
N TYR A 132 6.13 10.99 -13.04
CA TYR A 132 5.33 10.10 -12.20
C TYR A 132 4.45 10.84 -11.20
N ARG A 133 4.53 12.18 -11.14
CA ARG A 133 3.69 13.07 -10.34
C ARG A 133 3.47 14.42 -11.02
N THR A 134 2.43 15.15 -10.62
CA THR A 134 2.14 16.51 -11.10
C THR A 134 2.79 17.55 -10.18
N GLY A 135 3.37 18.61 -10.74
CA GLY A 135 3.93 19.72 -9.98
C GLY A 135 2.88 20.41 -9.11
N GLY A 136 3.22 20.76 -7.87
CA GLY A 136 2.30 21.36 -6.91
C GLY A 136 1.39 20.36 -6.18
N ASP A 137 1.30 19.12 -6.65
CA ASP A 137 0.49 18.07 -6.02
C ASP A 137 1.40 17.08 -5.27
N LEU A 138 1.91 17.51 -4.11
CA LEU A 138 2.58 16.63 -3.13
C LEU A 138 1.58 15.73 -2.37
N LYS A 139 0.45 15.36 -3.01
CA LYS A 139 -0.55 14.43 -2.46
C LYS A 139 0.07 13.08 -2.10
N MET A 140 0.23 12.81 -0.82
CA MET A 140 0.03 11.45 -0.32
C MET A 140 -1.49 11.24 -0.35
N GLY A 141 -2.05 10.57 -1.36
CA GLY A 141 -3.51 10.72 -1.54
C GLY A 141 -4.26 9.80 -2.48
N ASN A 142 -3.60 9.08 -3.39
CA ASN A 142 -4.28 8.05 -4.20
C ASN A 142 -4.47 6.75 -3.42
N GLU A 143 -4.67 6.85 -2.11
CA GLU A 143 -4.86 5.70 -1.25
C GLU A 143 -6.33 5.31 -1.18
N ARG A 144 -6.59 4.01 -1.19
CA ARG A 144 -7.90 3.44 -0.85
C ARG A 144 -7.71 2.37 0.20
N THR A 145 -8.77 1.97 0.89
CA THR A 145 -8.66 0.76 1.71
C THR A 145 -8.68 -0.47 0.80
N ILE A 146 -7.92 -1.50 1.17
CA ILE A 146 -7.95 -2.76 0.42
C ILE A 146 -9.32 -3.44 0.52
N PHE A 147 -10.05 -3.22 1.61
CA PHE A 147 -11.43 -3.66 1.78
C PHE A 147 -12.34 -3.11 0.66
N GLU A 148 -12.31 -1.80 0.40
CA GLU A 148 -13.11 -1.18 -0.66
C GLU A 148 -12.75 -1.72 -2.05
N LEU A 149 -11.45 -1.90 -2.31
CA LEU A 149 -10.97 -2.41 -3.60
C LEU A 149 -11.37 -3.87 -3.83
N ASN A 150 -11.38 -4.70 -2.79
CA ASN A 150 -11.85 -6.08 -2.89
C ASN A 150 -13.37 -6.13 -3.13
N LYS A 151 -14.14 -5.32 -2.40
CA LYS A 151 -15.60 -5.21 -2.61
C LYS A 151 -15.97 -4.71 -4.00
N ALA A 152 -15.16 -3.84 -4.60
CA ALA A 152 -15.38 -3.39 -5.96
C ALA A 152 -15.16 -4.49 -7.03
N LYS A 153 -14.35 -5.51 -6.74
CA LYS A 153 -14.10 -6.66 -7.63
C LYS A 153 -15.18 -7.75 -7.57
N GLU A 154 -15.99 -7.76 -6.51
CA GLU A 154 -17.09 -8.72 -6.32
C GLU A 154 -18.36 -8.35 -7.13
N LYS A 155 -18.34 -7.21 -7.82
CA LYS A 155 -19.42 -6.70 -8.69
C LYS A 155 -19.09 -6.96 -10.16
#